data_AF-A0AAV6BBA1-F1
#
_entry.id   AF-A0AAV6BBA1-F1
#
_cell.length_a   1.000
_cell.length_b   1.000
_cell.length_c   1.000
_cell.angle_alpha   90.00
_cell.angle_beta   90.00
_cell.angle_gamma   90.00
#
_symmetry.space_group_name_H-M   'P 1'
#
loop_
_entity.id
_entity.type
_entity.pdbx_description
1 polymer ?
#
loop_
_entity_poly.entity_id
_entity_poly.type
_entity_poly.pdbx_seq_one_letter_code
_entity_poly.pdbx_strand_id
1 'polypeptide(L)'
;QCAAQNFTSGSATSVGIIVEGDLTQVVNDLRTYEQTYNLPQVPVTIVNAGVPSPDTSGAEEWDLDSQVSTGIAQQVAHLYFYAATTLTDSDLALAINKAVSQNKVKAFNMSFGECEFSPYIDGAMLIDDQIFGEAALQGITPFASSDDNGSACPVEGSTNGVPLTGAPDTSYPASSPYVIAVGGTNLFTNADFTYDFETGWEASGGGASAFENPPFWQSYTGSGTLPIVPSAEGSAAGVGRGVPDVSMCAGGTGLAICAANVFVSGTATLIGGTSLSSPLAMGSWARIQTAHRNKLGFAGPLIYQLANGGPTPSSPDFNDVLLGGNGLFTALPGYDYVTGLGSWDIFKINALIPSTYPQ
;
A
#
# COMPACT_ATOMS: atom_id res chain seq x y z
N GLN A 1 -2.55 26.10 1.37
CA GLN A 1 -1.45 26.43 2.30
C GLN A 1 -1.90 26.07 3.70
N CYS A 2 -1.62 24.84 4.14
CA CYS A 2 -1.87 24.44 5.53
C CYS A 2 -0.83 25.10 6.43
N ALA A 3 -1.30 25.84 7.44
CA ALA A 3 -0.45 26.50 8.41
C ALA A 3 0.42 25.50 9.17
N ALA A 4 1.64 25.94 9.50
CA ALA A 4 2.72 25.19 10.11
C ALA A 4 2.30 24.45 11.41
N GLN A 5 1.86 23.21 11.27
CA GLN A 5 2.19 22.18 12.23
C GLN A 5 3.52 21.57 11.77
N ASN A 6 4.46 21.31 12.68
CA ASN A 6 5.76 20.72 12.34
C ASN A 6 5.56 19.28 11.84
N PHE A 7 5.15 19.15 10.59
CA PHE A 7 5.02 17.88 9.90
C PHE A 7 6.41 17.31 9.67
N THR A 8 6.69 16.16 10.26
CA THR A 8 7.94 15.47 9.98
C THR A 8 7.84 14.94 8.55
N SER A 9 8.70 15.43 7.65
CA SER A 9 8.88 14.86 6.32
C SER A 9 9.59 13.50 6.42
N GLY A 10 9.58 12.69 5.38
CA GLY A 10 10.31 11.42 5.30
C GLY A 10 11.81 11.58 5.09
N SER A 11 12.37 12.78 5.31
CA SER A 11 13.73 13.18 4.92
C SER A 11 14.87 12.35 5.50
N ALA A 12 14.64 11.56 6.55
CA ALA A 12 15.64 10.64 7.11
C ALA A 12 15.40 9.17 6.73
N THR A 13 14.32 8.85 6.01
CA THR A 13 13.93 7.49 5.66
C THR A 13 14.20 7.21 4.19
N SER A 14 14.91 6.12 3.90
CA SER A 14 15.04 5.59 2.54
C SER A 14 13.88 4.64 2.23
N VAL A 15 13.32 4.74 1.03
CA VAL A 15 12.22 3.89 0.55
C VAL A 15 12.57 3.22 -0.78
N GLY A 16 11.88 2.13 -1.09
CA GLY A 16 12.05 1.37 -2.32
C GLY A 16 10.78 1.28 -3.16
N ILE A 17 10.92 0.99 -4.44
CA ILE A 17 9.81 0.59 -5.32
C ILE A 17 10.30 -0.61 -6.13
N ILE A 18 9.52 -1.68 -6.14
CA ILE A 18 9.76 -2.81 -7.05
C ILE A 18 9.13 -2.45 -8.39
N VAL A 19 9.93 -2.51 -9.45
CA VAL A 19 9.55 -2.03 -10.79
C VAL A 19 10.09 -2.98 -11.87
N GLU A 20 9.75 -2.73 -13.12
CA GLU A 20 10.26 -3.47 -14.29
C GLU A 20 10.72 -2.49 -15.38
N GLY A 21 11.75 -2.89 -16.15
CA GLY A 21 12.13 -2.18 -17.37
C GLY A 21 13.08 -0.98 -17.21
N ASP A 22 13.10 -0.12 -18.23
CA ASP A 22 13.92 1.09 -18.33
C ASP A 22 13.23 2.28 -17.67
N LEU A 23 13.86 2.76 -16.59
CA LEU A 23 13.34 3.84 -15.74
C LEU A 23 13.90 5.22 -16.12
N THR A 24 14.59 5.34 -17.24
CA THR A 24 15.18 6.62 -17.67
C THR A 24 14.12 7.71 -17.76
N GLN A 25 12.98 7.41 -18.39
CA GLN A 25 11.89 8.37 -18.53
C GLN A 25 11.20 8.63 -17.19
N VAL A 26 10.98 7.59 -16.38
CA VAL A 26 10.39 7.69 -15.03
C VAL A 26 11.18 8.66 -14.14
N VAL A 27 12.51 8.58 -14.18
CA VAL A 27 13.37 9.50 -13.40
C VAL A 27 13.26 10.93 -13.93
N ASN A 28 13.11 11.15 -15.24
CA ASN A 28 12.92 12.49 -15.82
C ASN A 28 11.57 13.09 -15.42
N ASP A 29 10.53 12.27 -15.41
CA ASP A 29 9.17 12.67 -15.05
C ASP A 29 9.08 12.97 -13.55
N LEU A 30 9.75 12.19 -12.70
CA LEU A 30 9.95 12.54 -11.29
C LEU A 30 10.62 13.93 -11.12
N ARG A 31 11.61 14.28 -11.95
CA ARG A 31 12.21 15.63 -11.89
C ARG A 31 11.23 16.72 -12.29
N THR A 32 10.38 16.44 -13.26
CA THR A 32 9.32 17.37 -13.70
C THR A 32 8.28 17.56 -12.60
N TYR A 33 7.87 16.48 -11.94
CA TYR A 33 6.97 16.49 -10.79
C TYR A 33 7.54 17.32 -9.64
N GLU A 34 8.78 17.04 -9.23
CA GLU A 34 9.46 17.76 -8.15
C GLU A 34 9.54 19.27 -8.43
N GLN A 35 9.93 19.65 -9.65
CA GLN A 35 10.00 21.05 -10.07
C GLN A 35 8.62 21.71 -10.08
N THR A 36 7.61 21.04 -10.63
CA THR A 36 6.25 21.59 -10.75
C THR A 36 5.63 21.87 -9.39
N TYR A 37 5.78 20.94 -8.44
CA TYR A 37 5.18 21.04 -7.11
C TYR A 37 6.10 21.68 -6.06
N ASN A 38 7.27 22.18 -6.47
CA ASN A 38 8.29 22.77 -5.58
C ASN A 38 8.72 21.82 -4.45
N LEU A 39 8.89 20.54 -4.78
CA LEU A 39 9.39 19.51 -3.86
C LEU A 39 10.92 19.39 -3.94
N PRO A 40 11.59 18.95 -2.86
CA PRO A 40 13.01 18.65 -2.90
C PRO A 40 13.33 17.54 -3.90
N GLN A 41 14.42 17.69 -4.64
CA GLN A 41 14.91 16.65 -5.54
C GLN A 41 15.41 15.44 -4.72
N VAL A 42 14.74 14.30 -4.84
CA VAL A 42 15.10 13.08 -4.09
C VAL A 42 16.30 12.37 -4.75
N PRO A 43 17.29 11.92 -3.97
CA PRO A 43 18.35 11.05 -4.49
C PRO A 43 17.75 9.73 -4.98
N VAL A 44 18.15 9.29 -6.19
CA VAL A 44 17.62 8.07 -6.82
C VAL A 44 18.75 7.09 -7.09
N THR A 45 18.49 5.79 -6.90
CA THR A 45 19.35 4.71 -7.39
C THR A 45 18.52 3.61 -8.01
N ILE A 46 18.88 3.21 -9.23
CA ILE A 46 18.31 2.06 -9.92
C ILE A 46 19.19 0.85 -9.66
N VAL A 47 18.60 -0.22 -9.13
CA VAL A 47 19.24 -1.50 -8.84
C VAL A 47 18.60 -2.55 -9.73
N ASN A 48 19.31 -2.97 -10.77
CA ASN A 48 18.86 -4.10 -11.59
C ASN A 48 19.04 -5.40 -10.80
N ALA A 49 17.95 -6.13 -10.61
CA ALA A 49 17.93 -7.41 -9.92
C ALA A 49 18.38 -8.56 -10.83
N GLY A 50 18.04 -8.45 -12.12
CA GLY A 50 18.45 -9.36 -13.19
C GLY A 50 19.12 -8.61 -14.35
N VAL A 51 18.85 -9.09 -15.57
CA VAL A 51 19.34 -8.43 -16.78
C VAL A 51 18.51 -7.17 -17.01
N PRO A 52 19.13 -6.00 -17.28
CA PRO A 52 18.35 -4.79 -17.59
C PRO A 52 17.44 -5.01 -18.81
N SER A 53 16.15 -4.71 -18.65
CA SER A 53 15.14 -4.77 -19.70
C SER A 53 14.96 -3.39 -20.36
N PRO A 54 14.78 -3.31 -21.69
CA PRO A 54 14.45 -2.06 -22.38
C PRO A 54 12.94 -1.78 -22.38
N ASP A 55 12.12 -2.60 -21.71
CA ASP A 55 10.68 -2.40 -21.65
C ASP A 55 10.34 -1.07 -20.96
N THR A 56 9.31 -0.40 -21.45
CA THR A 56 8.79 0.86 -20.91
C THR A 56 7.28 0.81 -20.73
N SER A 57 6.65 -0.36 -20.90
CA SER A 57 5.20 -0.52 -20.87
C SER A 57 4.61 -0.23 -19.50
N GLY A 58 5.37 -0.45 -18.41
CA GLY A 58 4.99 -0.12 -17.04
C GLY A 58 5.35 1.31 -16.59
N ALA A 59 5.93 2.16 -17.46
CA ALA A 59 6.47 3.46 -17.04
C ALA A 59 5.45 4.37 -16.34
N GLU A 60 4.18 4.34 -16.77
CA GLU A 60 3.07 5.07 -16.15
C GLU A 60 2.85 4.70 -14.67
N GLU A 61 2.96 3.41 -14.33
CA GLU A 61 2.83 2.90 -12.96
C GLU A 61 4.05 3.33 -12.10
N TRP A 62 5.26 3.22 -12.65
CA TRP A 62 6.48 3.63 -11.95
C TRP A 62 6.54 5.15 -11.72
N ASP A 63 5.97 5.93 -12.66
CA ASP A 63 5.76 7.36 -12.52
C ASP A 63 4.81 7.67 -11.37
N LEU A 64 3.66 7.00 -11.32
CA LEU A 64 2.70 7.13 -10.23
C LEU A 64 3.36 6.83 -8.88
N ASP A 65 3.97 5.66 -8.75
CA ASP A 65 4.57 5.18 -7.51
C ASP A 65 5.64 6.13 -6.97
N SER A 66 6.57 6.55 -7.84
CA SER A 66 7.71 7.37 -7.46
C SER A 66 7.30 8.79 -7.08
N GLN A 67 6.42 9.39 -7.86
CA GLN A 67 5.99 10.78 -7.66
C GLN A 67 5.11 10.91 -6.43
N VAL A 68 4.14 10.00 -6.26
CA VAL A 68 3.18 10.11 -5.16
C VAL A 68 3.80 9.71 -3.82
N SER A 69 4.59 8.63 -3.78
CA SER A 69 5.23 8.21 -2.52
C SER A 69 6.17 9.28 -1.98
N THR A 70 6.99 9.91 -2.84
CA THR A 70 7.90 10.98 -2.44
C THR A 70 7.18 12.30 -2.19
N GLY A 71 6.09 12.56 -2.92
CA GLY A 71 5.21 13.71 -2.74
C GLY A 71 4.53 13.74 -1.37
N ILE A 72 3.84 12.66 -0.98
CA ILE A 72 3.19 12.60 0.35
C ILE A 72 4.20 12.56 1.49
N ALA A 73 5.38 11.97 1.25
CA ALA A 73 6.50 11.98 2.18
C ALA A 73 7.09 13.39 2.36
N GLN A 74 6.82 14.32 1.44
CA GLN A 74 7.42 15.66 1.28
C GLN A 74 8.93 15.68 1.02
N GLN A 75 9.61 14.58 1.30
CA GLN A 75 10.99 14.24 0.96
C GLN A 75 11.24 12.81 1.43
N VAL A 76 12.19 12.11 0.81
CA VAL A 76 12.80 10.89 1.35
C VAL A 76 14.32 11.04 1.38
N ALA A 77 15.00 10.30 2.25
CA ALA A 77 16.47 10.31 2.29
C ALA A 77 17.06 9.79 0.98
N HIS A 78 16.44 8.74 0.43
CA HIS A 78 16.83 8.12 -0.83
C HIS A 78 15.67 7.28 -1.38
N LEU A 79 15.47 7.32 -2.70
CA LEU A 79 14.53 6.46 -3.43
C LEU A 79 15.31 5.39 -4.19
N TYR A 80 15.06 4.12 -3.89
CA TYR A 80 15.63 2.98 -4.60
C TYR A 80 14.60 2.35 -5.53
N PHE A 81 14.92 2.23 -6.81
CA PHE A 81 14.18 1.37 -7.72
C PHE A 81 14.86 0.02 -7.78
N TYR A 82 14.12 -1.05 -7.51
CA TYR A 82 14.59 -2.43 -7.67
C TYR A 82 13.93 -3.00 -8.93
N ALA A 83 14.67 -2.94 -10.04
CA ALA A 83 14.16 -3.28 -11.37
C ALA A 83 14.31 -4.78 -11.65
N ALA A 84 13.18 -5.45 -11.82
CA ALA A 84 13.07 -6.80 -12.35
C ALA A 84 13.34 -6.81 -13.86
N THR A 85 13.72 -7.98 -14.40
CA THR A 85 13.91 -8.14 -15.87
C THR A 85 12.55 -8.17 -16.58
N THR A 86 11.56 -8.79 -15.96
CA THR A 86 10.17 -8.92 -16.45
C THR A 86 9.23 -8.92 -15.25
N LEU A 87 7.92 -8.83 -15.49
CA LEU A 87 6.88 -9.01 -14.45
C LEU A 87 6.55 -10.48 -14.18
N THR A 88 7.39 -11.43 -14.61
CA THR A 88 7.21 -12.84 -14.18
C THR A 88 7.59 -13.00 -12.72
N ASP A 89 6.95 -13.92 -12.01
CA ASP A 89 7.13 -14.10 -10.57
C ASP A 89 8.59 -14.37 -10.20
N SER A 90 9.31 -15.13 -11.06
CA SER A 90 10.72 -15.40 -10.84
C SER A 90 11.63 -14.16 -10.89
N ASP A 91 11.32 -13.20 -11.76
CA ASP A 91 12.09 -11.95 -11.89
C ASP A 91 11.68 -10.95 -10.81
N LEU A 92 10.39 -10.90 -10.45
CA LEU A 92 9.89 -10.11 -9.33
C LEU A 92 10.49 -10.59 -8.00
N ALA A 93 10.53 -11.90 -7.75
CA ALA A 93 11.17 -12.49 -6.57
C ALA A 93 12.64 -12.09 -6.45
N LEU A 94 13.38 -11.99 -7.57
CA LEU A 94 14.77 -11.50 -7.57
C LEU A 94 14.84 -10.02 -7.15
N ALA A 95 13.92 -9.17 -7.63
CA ALA A 95 13.88 -7.75 -7.27
C ALA A 95 13.47 -7.54 -5.81
N ILE A 96 12.46 -8.25 -5.33
CA ILE A 96 12.01 -8.26 -3.94
C ILE A 96 13.16 -8.73 -3.03
N ASN A 97 13.81 -9.86 -3.35
CA ASN A 97 14.97 -10.34 -2.61
C ASN A 97 16.14 -9.35 -2.63
N LYS A 98 16.33 -8.60 -3.73
CA LYS A 98 17.36 -7.56 -3.80
C LYS A 98 17.07 -6.40 -2.85
N ALA A 99 15.81 -5.98 -2.75
CA ALA A 99 15.38 -4.93 -1.83
C ALA A 99 15.63 -5.35 -0.37
N VAL A 100 15.21 -6.57 -0.02
CA VAL A 100 15.36 -7.14 1.33
C VAL A 100 16.83 -7.38 1.67
N SER A 101 17.57 -8.13 0.85
CA SER A 101 18.97 -8.49 1.14
C SER A 101 19.92 -7.30 1.22
N GLN A 102 19.65 -6.19 0.50
CA GLN A 102 20.44 -4.97 0.64
C GLN A 102 20.15 -4.23 1.94
N ASN A 103 18.95 -4.37 2.50
CA ASN A 103 18.49 -3.74 3.75
C ASN A 103 18.84 -2.24 3.81
N LYS A 104 18.57 -1.53 2.70
CA LYS A 104 18.83 -0.09 2.55
C LYS A 104 17.60 0.79 2.74
N VAL A 105 16.42 0.18 2.72
CA VAL A 105 15.12 0.84 2.78
C VAL A 105 14.39 0.43 4.04
N LYS A 106 13.48 1.28 4.53
CA LYS A 106 12.58 0.94 5.65
C LYS A 106 11.20 0.50 5.19
N ALA A 107 10.88 0.77 3.93
CA ALA A 107 9.67 0.32 3.29
C ALA A 107 9.88 0.25 1.78
N PHE A 108 9.12 -0.60 1.10
CA PHE A 108 9.06 -0.58 -0.36
C PHE A 108 7.64 -0.83 -0.87
N ASN A 109 7.35 -0.27 -2.05
CA ASN A 109 6.06 -0.35 -2.71
C ASN A 109 6.04 -1.43 -3.80
N MET A 110 4.89 -2.08 -3.96
CA MET A 110 4.56 -3.01 -5.03
C MET A 110 3.15 -2.68 -5.55
N SER A 111 3.04 -1.83 -6.57
CA SER A 111 1.77 -1.53 -7.24
C SER A 111 1.53 -2.50 -8.40
N PHE A 112 1.51 -3.79 -8.08
CA PHE A 112 1.20 -4.87 -9.00
C PHE A 112 0.62 -6.04 -8.21
N GLY A 113 -0.05 -6.93 -8.92
CA GLY A 113 -0.49 -8.18 -8.34
C GLY A 113 -1.20 -9.05 -9.37
N GLU A 114 -1.55 -10.23 -8.91
CA GLU A 114 -2.33 -11.22 -9.65
C GLU A 114 -3.25 -11.99 -8.70
N CYS A 115 -4.09 -12.88 -9.23
CA CYS A 115 -4.95 -13.73 -8.42
C CYS A 115 -4.08 -14.65 -7.55
N GLU A 116 -4.28 -14.67 -6.23
CA GLU A 116 -3.39 -15.41 -5.32
C GLU A 116 -3.35 -16.92 -5.56
N PHE A 117 -4.31 -17.48 -6.30
CA PHE A 117 -4.24 -18.86 -6.78
C PHE A 117 -3.04 -19.12 -7.71
N SER A 118 -2.68 -18.18 -8.59
CA SER A 118 -1.58 -18.32 -9.55
C SER A 118 -0.22 -18.51 -8.87
N PRO A 119 0.23 -17.63 -7.96
CA PRO A 119 1.52 -17.79 -7.30
C PRO A 119 1.49 -18.91 -6.24
N TYR A 120 0.29 -19.31 -5.79
CA TYR A 120 0.14 -20.50 -4.94
C TYR A 120 0.45 -21.79 -5.72
N ILE A 121 -0.07 -21.94 -6.95
CA ILE A 121 0.11 -23.18 -7.73
C ILE A 121 1.49 -23.33 -8.34
N ASP A 122 2.16 -22.23 -8.71
CA ASP A 122 3.48 -22.27 -9.31
C ASP A 122 4.62 -22.26 -8.26
N GLY A 123 4.29 -21.93 -7.00
CA GLY A 123 5.18 -21.91 -5.85
C GLY A 123 5.84 -20.58 -5.55
N ALA A 124 5.57 -19.52 -6.33
CA ALA A 124 6.11 -18.18 -6.10
C ALA A 124 5.68 -17.61 -4.76
N MET A 125 4.41 -17.81 -4.37
CA MET A 125 3.85 -17.35 -3.09
C MET A 125 4.72 -17.79 -1.90
N LEU A 126 5.11 -19.07 -1.87
CA LEU A 126 5.94 -19.60 -0.78
C LEU A 126 7.35 -18.98 -0.74
N ILE A 127 7.92 -18.68 -1.91
CA ILE A 127 9.26 -18.09 -2.03
C ILE A 127 9.20 -16.63 -1.57
N ASP A 128 8.25 -15.87 -2.10
CA ASP A 128 8.08 -14.46 -1.81
C ASP A 128 7.72 -14.24 -0.34
N ASP A 129 6.87 -15.09 0.25
CA ASP A 129 6.55 -15.02 1.68
C ASP A 129 7.75 -15.26 2.60
N GLN A 130 8.71 -16.11 2.19
CA GLN A 130 9.96 -16.25 2.94
C GLN A 130 10.80 -14.98 2.88
N ILE A 131 10.82 -14.31 1.72
CA ILE A 131 11.54 -13.05 1.53
C ILE A 131 10.86 -11.91 2.30
N PHE A 132 9.53 -11.82 2.26
CA PHE A 132 8.78 -10.84 3.04
C PHE A 132 8.89 -11.09 4.55
N GLY A 133 8.92 -12.36 4.98
CA GLY A 133 9.22 -12.73 6.36
C GLY A 133 10.61 -12.25 6.81
N GLU A 134 11.63 -12.38 5.96
CA GLU A 134 12.95 -11.78 6.22
C GLU A 134 12.88 -10.25 6.28
N ALA A 135 12.15 -9.60 5.38
CA ALA A 135 11.93 -8.16 5.39
C ALA A 135 11.34 -7.70 6.74
N ALA A 136 10.31 -8.40 7.22
CA ALA A 136 9.66 -8.10 8.48
C ALA A 136 10.62 -8.24 9.67
N LEU A 137 11.45 -9.29 9.70
CA LEU A 137 12.48 -9.49 10.72
C LEU A 137 13.57 -8.41 10.71
N GLN A 138 13.84 -7.81 9.55
CA GLN A 138 14.79 -6.70 9.40
C GLN A 138 14.16 -5.32 9.70
N GLY A 139 12.85 -5.29 10.00
CA GLY A 139 12.10 -4.05 10.20
C GLY A 139 11.86 -3.26 8.92
N ILE A 140 11.79 -3.95 7.78
CA ILE A 140 11.35 -3.42 6.50
C ILE A 140 9.85 -3.67 6.39
N THR A 141 9.09 -2.69 5.90
CA THR A 141 7.65 -2.83 5.67
C THR A 141 7.34 -2.83 4.17
N PRO A 142 7.05 -4.00 3.57
CA PRO A 142 6.48 -4.06 2.24
C PRO A 142 5.04 -3.50 2.22
N PHE A 143 4.69 -2.77 1.17
CA PHE A 143 3.34 -2.31 0.86
C PHE A 143 2.94 -2.81 -0.51
N ALA A 144 1.70 -3.28 -0.65
CA ALA A 144 1.15 -3.68 -1.94
C ALA A 144 -0.27 -3.13 -2.15
N SER A 145 -0.58 -2.78 -3.40
CA SER A 145 -1.93 -2.45 -3.82
C SER A 145 -2.83 -3.68 -3.69
N SER A 146 -4.06 -3.52 -3.19
CA SER A 146 -4.95 -4.66 -2.94
C SER A 146 -5.71 -5.16 -4.18
N ASP A 147 -5.48 -4.53 -5.34
CA ASP A 147 -6.11 -4.71 -6.66
C ASP A 147 -7.28 -3.76 -6.93
N ASP A 148 -7.63 -3.64 -8.21
CA ASP A 148 -8.58 -2.69 -8.79
C ASP A 148 -9.82 -3.38 -9.37
N ASN A 149 -10.06 -4.64 -8.99
CA ASN A 149 -11.15 -5.50 -9.48
C ASN A 149 -12.20 -5.84 -8.40
N GLY A 150 -12.17 -5.13 -7.27
CA GLY A 150 -13.10 -5.36 -6.17
C GLY A 150 -12.87 -6.71 -5.50
N SER A 151 -13.93 -7.37 -5.05
CA SER A 151 -13.84 -8.68 -4.38
C SER A 151 -13.65 -9.86 -5.35
N ALA A 152 -13.07 -9.64 -6.54
CA ALA A 152 -12.92 -10.64 -7.58
C ALA A 152 -11.58 -10.47 -8.29
N CYS A 153 -11.04 -11.56 -8.83
CA CYS A 153 -9.83 -11.53 -9.64
C CYS A 153 -10.04 -12.15 -11.04
N PRO A 154 -9.70 -11.43 -12.12
CA PRO A 154 -9.77 -11.96 -13.48
C PRO A 154 -8.54 -12.82 -13.78
N VAL A 155 -8.76 -14.04 -14.27
CA VAL A 155 -7.66 -14.93 -14.70
C VAL A 155 -6.84 -14.34 -15.86
N GLU A 156 -7.43 -13.47 -16.69
CA GLU A 156 -6.71 -12.62 -17.67
C GLU A 156 -7.48 -11.31 -17.94
N GLY A 157 -6.74 -10.22 -18.24
CA GLY A 157 -7.31 -9.00 -18.83
C GLY A 157 -8.05 -8.09 -17.87
N SER A 158 -7.56 -7.94 -16.62
CA SER A 158 -8.07 -6.90 -15.71
C SER A 158 -8.03 -5.54 -16.40
N THR A 159 -9.14 -4.80 -16.29
CA THR A 159 -9.18 -3.39 -16.64
C THR A 159 -9.25 -2.64 -15.31
N ASN A 160 -8.30 -1.72 -15.09
CA ASN A 160 -8.26 -0.90 -13.88
C ASN A 160 -9.62 -0.24 -13.61
N GLY A 161 -10.11 -0.39 -12.37
CA GLY A 161 -11.34 0.23 -11.91
C GLY A 161 -12.61 -0.40 -12.45
N VAL A 162 -12.50 -1.60 -13.03
CA VAL A 162 -13.64 -2.39 -13.48
C VAL A 162 -13.82 -3.55 -12.50
N PRO A 163 -14.66 -3.39 -11.46
CA PRO A 163 -14.84 -4.42 -10.46
C PRO A 163 -15.59 -5.64 -10.98
N LEU A 164 -15.48 -6.75 -10.23
CA LEU A 164 -16.24 -7.99 -10.41
C LEU A 164 -15.99 -8.71 -11.74
N THR A 165 -14.83 -8.47 -12.35
CA THR A 165 -14.36 -9.25 -13.50
C THR A 165 -13.65 -10.50 -13.00
N GLY A 166 -14.37 -11.58 -12.68
CA GLY A 166 -13.73 -12.84 -12.28
C GLY A 166 -14.43 -13.58 -11.14
N ALA A 167 -13.76 -14.62 -10.63
CA ALA A 167 -14.22 -15.34 -9.45
C ALA A 167 -13.85 -14.57 -8.17
N PRO A 168 -14.57 -14.77 -7.06
CA PRO A 168 -14.16 -14.21 -5.77
C PRO A 168 -12.75 -14.67 -5.40
N ASP A 169 -11.85 -13.72 -5.18
CA ASP A 169 -10.45 -13.97 -4.86
C ASP A 169 -9.82 -12.73 -4.22
N THR A 170 -8.60 -12.88 -3.69
CA THR A 170 -7.73 -11.76 -3.29
C THR A 170 -6.48 -11.70 -4.17
N SER A 171 -5.81 -10.54 -4.16
CA SER A 171 -4.58 -10.36 -4.94
C SER A 171 -3.32 -10.67 -4.13
N TYR A 172 -2.34 -11.31 -4.76
CA TYR A 172 -0.97 -11.46 -4.25
C TYR A 172 -0.05 -10.45 -4.97
N PRO A 173 0.89 -9.77 -4.28
CA PRO A 173 1.41 -10.04 -2.93
C PRO A 173 0.61 -9.40 -1.78
N ALA A 174 -0.49 -8.69 -2.05
CA ALA A 174 -1.28 -8.07 -0.98
C ALA A 174 -1.81 -9.08 0.04
N SER A 175 -2.16 -10.30 -0.37
CA SER A 175 -2.63 -11.34 0.55
C SER A 175 -1.53 -11.96 1.43
N SER A 176 -0.25 -11.69 1.19
CA SER A 176 0.83 -12.11 2.08
C SER A 176 0.63 -11.53 3.49
N PRO A 177 0.80 -12.32 4.56
CA PRO A 177 0.74 -11.82 5.94
C PRO A 177 1.91 -10.88 6.26
N TYR A 178 3.00 -10.88 5.50
CA TYR A 178 4.20 -10.06 5.76
C TYR A 178 4.24 -8.77 4.92
N VAL A 179 3.15 -8.46 4.23
CA VAL A 179 2.96 -7.26 3.42
C VAL A 179 1.79 -6.47 4.01
N ILE A 180 1.88 -5.14 3.99
CA ILE A 180 0.72 -4.29 4.30
C ILE A 180 -0.08 -4.11 3.01
N ALA A 181 -1.27 -4.69 2.98
CA ALA A 181 -2.21 -4.54 1.86
C ALA A 181 -2.91 -3.19 1.96
N VAL A 182 -2.92 -2.45 0.86
CA VAL A 182 -3.48 -1.10 0.80
C VAL A 182 -4.63 -1.05 -0.20
N GLY A 183 -5.84 -0.92 0.32
CA GLY A 183 -7.04 -0.75 -0.49
C GLY A 183 -7.35 0.69 -0.82
N GLY A 184 -8.52 0.88 -1.42
CA GLY A 184 -8.92 2.12 -2.05
C GLY A 184 -10.17 2.75 -1.46
N THR A 185 -10.15 4.07 -1.40
CA THR A 185 -11.29 4.91 -1.05
C THR A 185 -11.58 5.94 -2.14
N ASN A 186 -12.81 6.46 -2.12
CA ASN A 186 -13.21 7.70 -2.74
C ASN A 186 -13.07 8.82 -1.70
N LEU A 187 -12.12 9.74 -1.90
CA LEU A 187 -11.89 10.87 -0.98
C LEU A 187 -12.75 12.09 -1.33
N PHE A 188 -13.40 12.65 -0.31
CA PHE A 188 -14.12 13.90 -0.39
C PHE A 188 -13.43 14.96 0.49
N THR A 189 -13.33 16.17 -0.05
CA THR A 189 -12.69 17.29 0.64
C THR A 189 -13.62 18.49 0.70
N ASN A 190 -13.43 19.30 1.74
CA ASN A 190 -14.05 20.61 1.84
C ASN A 190 -13.52 21.55 0.75
N ALA A 191 -14.17 22.70 0.57
CA ALA A 191 -13.76 23.70 -0.43
C ALA A 191 -12.33 24.26 -0.21
N ASP A 192 -11.75 24.08 0.98
CA ASP A 192 -10.38 24.45 1.32
C ASP A 192 -9.37 23.28 1.21
N PHE A 193 -9.79 22.17 0.62
CA PHE A 193 -9.04 20.91 0.46
C PHE A 193 -8.68 20.21 1.78
N THR A 194 -9.33 20.56 2.88
CA THR A 194 -9.26 19.75 4.10
C THR A 194 -10.09 18.47 3.94
N TYR A 195 -9.64 17.41 4.62
CA TYR A 195 -10.38 16.15 4.69
C TYR A 195 -11.82 16.38 5.16
N ASP A 196 -12.79 15.76 4.50
CA ASP A 196 -14.19 15.72 4.95
C ASP A 196 -14.59 14.29 5.34
N PHE A 197 -14.69 13.39 4.37
CA PHE A 197 -14.96 11.97 4.58
C PHE A 197 -14.47 11.12 3.39
N GLU A 198 -14.51 9.80 3.58
CA GLU A 198 -14.23 8.80 2.56
C GLU A 198 -15.38 7.81 2.42
N THR A 199 -15.53 7.23 1.22
CA THR A 199 -16.33 6.01 1.00
C THR A 199 -15.43 4.92 0.43
N GLY A 200 -15.78 3.65 0.60
CA GLY A 200 -15.08 2.54 -0.05
C GLY A 200 -15.16 2.69 -1.56
N TRP A 201 -14.03 2.53 -2.24
CA TRP A 201 -14.00 2.50 -3.70
C TRP A 201 -14.55 1.16 -4.20
N GLU A 202 -15.45 1.19 -5.18
CA GLU A 202 -16.13 -0.01 -5.68
C GLU A 202 -15.20 -1.05 -6.31
N ALA A 203 -14.03 -0.62 -6.74
CA ALA A 203 -12.99 -1.48 -7.28
C ALA A 203 -11.86 -1.80 -6.29
N SER A 204 -11.95 -1.33 -5.03
CA SER A 204 -10.97 -1.67 -3.99
C SER A 204 -10.90 -3.18 -3.79
N GLY A 205 -9.76 -3.78 -4.11
CA GLY A 205 -9.55 -5.20 -3.92
C GLY A 205 -9.60 -5.59 -2.44
N GLY A 206 -10.24 -6.70 -2.13
CA GLY A 206 -10.36 -7.14 -0.74
C GLY A 206 -11.27 -8.33 -0.51
N GLY A 207 -11.02 -9.01 0.61
CA GLY A 207 -11.62 -10.28 0.97
C GLY A 207 -10.76 -11.06 1.96
N ALA A 208 -11.05 -12.34 2.13
CA ALA A 208 -10.21 -13.25 2.90
C ALA A 208 -9.47 -14.18 1.94
N SER A 209 -8.15 -14.25 2.10
CA SER A 209 -7.32 -15.19 1.35
C SER A 209 -7.80 -16.63 1.53
N ALA A 210 -7.75 -17.43 0.46
CA ALA A 210 -8.00 -18.85 0.48
C ALA A 210 -6.74 -19.68 0.81
N PHE A 211 -5.55 -19.07 0.73
CA PHE A 211 -4.26 -19.76 0.86
C PHE A 211 -3.44 -19.29 2.06
N GLU A 212 -3.49 -18.01 2.40
CA GLU A 212 -2.72 -17.44 3.50
C GLU A 212 -3.48 -17.44 4.82
N ASN A 213 -2.81 -17.86 5.89
CA ASN A 213 -3.41 -17.85 7.23
C ASN A 213 -3.44 -16.44 7.81
N PRO A 214 -4.48 -16.07 8.59
CA PRO A 214 -4.50 -14.77 9.23
C PRO A 214 -3.36 -14.65 10.25
N PRO A 215 -2.54 -13.58 10.20
CA PRO A 215 -1.48 -13.38 11.16
C PRO A 215 -2.04 -13.01 12.54
N PHE A 216 -1.27 -13.26 13.61
CA PHE A 216 -1.77 -13.13 14.99
C PHE A 216 -2.29 -11.72 15.33
N TRP A 217 -1.79 -10.68 14.66
CA TRP A 217 -2.21 -9.29 14.89
C TRP A 217 -3.60 -8.98 14.30
N GLN A 218 -4.07 -9.72 13.29
CA GLN A 218 -5.46 -9.62 12.81
C GLN A 218 -6.46 -10.23 13.80
N SER A 219 -5.98 -11.11 14.69
CA SER A 219 -6.77 -11.69 15.78
C SER A 219 -6.74 -10.88 17.08
N TYR A 220 -5.93 -9.82 17.17
CA TYR A 220 -5.69 -9.11 18.43
C TYR A 220 -6.84 -8.17 18.79
N THR A 221 -7.53 -8.39 19.90
CA THR A 221 -8.78 -7.67 20.21
C THR A 221 -8.65 -6.61 21.29
N GLY A 222 -7.52 -6.55 21.99
CA GLY A 222 -7.29 -5.74 23.21
C GLY A 222 -8.25 -6.00 24.39
N SER A 223 -9.43 -6.56 24.13
CA SER A 223 -10.62 -6.62 24.99
C SER A 223 -11.27 -8.02 25.06
N GLY A 224 -10.79 -8.98 24.25
CA GLY A 224 -11.08 -10.40 24.40
C GLY A 224 -12.43 -10.90 23.87
N THR A 225 -13.16 -10.15 23.04
CA THR A 225 -14.54 -10.55 22.66
C THR A 225 -14.71 -11.04 21.21
N LEU A 226 -14.07 -10.43 20.19
CA LEU A 226 -14.06 -10.87 18.77
C LEU A 226 -12.80 -10.35 18.05
N PRO A 227 -12.06 -11.13 17.22
CA PRO A 227 -10.89 -10.68 16.45
C PRO A 227 -11.20 -9.42 15.62
N ILE A 228 -10.17 -8.61 15.35
CA ILE A 228 -10.33 -7.40 14.51
C ILE A 228 -10.86 -7.80 13.13
N VAL A 229 -10.32 -8.87 12.55
CA VAL A 229 -10.73 -9.36 11.22
C VAL A 229 -11.71 -10.53 11.36
N PRO A 230 -12.90 -10.49 10.73
CA PRO A 230 -13.92 -11.54 10.86
C PRO A 230 -13.45 -12.94 10.44
N SER A 231 -12.60 -13.09 9.42
CA SER A 231 -12.09 -14.39 8.94
C SER A 231 -11.14 -15.05 9.95
N ALA A 232 -10.59 -14.29 10.90
CA ALA A 232 -9.74 -14.83 11.95
C ALA A 232 -10.53 -15.57 13.05
N GLU A 233 -11.88 -15.59 13.00
CA GLU A 233 -12.74 -16.33 13.95
C GLU A 233 -12.85 -17.83 13.68
N GLY A 234 -12.36 -18.33 12.54
CA GLY A 234 -12.47 -19.75 12.21
C GLY A 234 -13.91 -20.25 12.00
N SER A 235 -14.87 -19.35 11.76
CA SER A 235 -16.27 -19.73 11.43
C SER A 235 -16.47 -19.85 9.91
N ALA A 236 -17.53 -20.56 9.51
CA ALA A 236 -17.70 -21.28 8.24
C ALA A 236 -17.72 -20.47 6.92
N ALA A 237 -17.30 -19.21 6.90
CA ALA A 237 -17.18 -18.37 5.71
C ALA A 237 -15.74 -17.84 5.56
N GLY A 238 -14.82 -18.71 5.16
CA GLY A 238 -13.45 -18.34 4.79
C GLY A 238 -12.52 -18.11 6.00
N VAL A 239 -11.55 -19.00 6.17
CA VAL A 239 -10.45 -18.82 7.13
C VAL A 239 -9.25 -18.35 6.33
N GLY A 240 -8.75 -17.15 6.60
CA GLY A 240 -7.59 -16.64 5.89
C GLY A 240 -7.26 -15.18 6.18
N ARG A 241 -6.07 -14.74 5.75
CA ARG A 241 -5.58 -13.36 5.87
C ARG A 241 -6.58 -12.39 5.25
N GLY A 242 -7.09 -11.46 6.06
CA GLY A 242 -8.03 -10.44 5.59
C GLY A 242 -7.31 -9.33 4.84
N VAL A 243 -7.81 -8.94 3.68
CA VAL A 243 -7.30 -7.87 2.80
C VAL A 243 -8.41 -6.82 2.59
N PRO A 244 -8.10 -5.51 2.55
CA PRO A 244 -6.79 -4.88 2.82
C PRO A 244 -6.55 -4.66 4.33
N ASP A 245 -5.34 -4.24 4.72
CA ASP A 245 -5.06 -3.84 6.11
C ASP A 245 -5.50 -2.40 6.40
N VAL A 246 -5.26 -1.50 5.44
CA VAL A 246 -5.59 -0.08 5.47
C VAL A 246 -6.00 0.35 4.08
N SER A 247 -6.53 1.56 3.94
CA SER A 247 -6.80 2.13 2.63
C SER A 247 -6.33 3.57 2.51
N MET A 248 -6.10 3.99 1.27
CA MET A 248 -5.81 5.37 0.93
C MET A 248 -6.69 5.78 -0.26
N CYS A 249 -6.41 6.94 -0.80
CA CYS A 249 -7.07 7.46 -1.98
C CYS A 249 -6.81 6.57 -3.22
N ALA A 250 -7.87 6.09 -3.90
CA ALA A 250 -7.76 5.26 -5.10
C ALA A 250 -8.69 5.68 -6.24
N GLY A 251 -9.96 5.95 -5.95
CA GLY A 251 -10.98 6.03 -7.00
C GLY A 251 -11.97 7.17 -6.86
N GLY A 252 -12.87 7.27 -7.83
CA GLY A 252 -13.98 8.20 -7.80
C GLY A 252 -14.11 9.02 -9.08
N THR A 253 -15.36 9.32 -9.44
CA THR A 253 -15.69 10.26 -10.52
C THR A 253 -16.58 11.38 -9.96
N GLY A 254 -16.55 12.55 -10.59
CA GLY A 254 -17.41 13.68 -10.21
C GLY A 254 -16.93 14.40 -8.94
N LEU A 255 -17.71 14.34 -7.86
CA LEU A 255 -17.41 15.03 -6.59
C LEU A 255 -16.39 14.28 -5.71
N ALA A 256 -16.22 12.98 -5.93
CA ALA A 256 -15.09 12.23 -5.39
C ALA A 256 -13.87 12.53 -6.27
N ILE A 257 -12.84 13.16 -5.71
CA ILE A 257 -11.58 13.42 -6.40
C ILE A 257 -10.53 12.57 -5.73
N CYS A 258 -10.23 11.43 -6.34
CA CYS A 258 -9.15 10.58 -5.92
C CYS A 258 -8.32 10.11 -7.11
N ALA A 259 -7.57 11.05 -7.68
CA ALA A 259 -6.57 10.80 -8.69
C ALA A 259 -5.37 11.71 -8.44
N ALA A 260 -4.16 11.16 -8.52
CA ALA A 260 -2.95 11.95 -8.44
C ALA A 260 -2.66 12.59 -9.80
N ASN A 261 -2.33 13.88 -9.77
CA ASN A 261 -1.85 14.59 -10.94
C ASN A 261 -0.33 14.42 -11.05
N VAL A 262 0.07 13.36 -11.76
CA VAL A 262 1.46 12.94 -11.98
C VAL A 262 1.91 13.30 -13.40
N PHE A 263 3.19 13.15 -13.70
CA PHE A 263 3.74 13.35 -15.03
C PHE A 263 4.08 12.00 -15.65
N VAL A 264 3.59 11.75 -16.86
CA VAL A 264 3.92 10.56 -17.65
C VAL A 264 4.39 11.03 -19.02
N SER A 265 5.62 10.69 -19.39
CA SER A 265 6.27 11.19 -20.62
C SER A 265 6.18 12.72 -20.74
N GLY A 266 6.40 13.44 -19.64
CA GLY A 266 6.35 14.90 -19.53
C GLY A 266 4.96 15.53 -19.54
N THR A 267 3.88 14.74 -19.59
CA THR A 267 2.50 15.24 -19.63
C THR A 267 1.81 15.01 -18.30
N ALA A 268 1.09 16.03 -17.80
CA ALA A 268 0.28 15.90 -16.60
C ALA A 268 -0.90 14.94 -16.85
N THR A 269 -0.98 13.89 -16.05
CA THR A 269 -1.95 12.79 -16.16
C THR A 269 -2.59 12.56 -14.79
N LEU A 270 -3.90 12.34 -14.78
CA LEU A 270 -4.64 11.96 -13.58
C LEU A 270 -4.75 10.44 -13.53
N ILE A 271 -4.19 9.83 -12.49
CA ILE A 271 -4.17 8.37 -12.30
C ILE A 271 -4.70 8.03 -10.90
N GLY A 272 -5.51 6.98 -10.83
CA GLY A 272 -6.08 6.42 -9.60
C GLY A 272 -5.67 4.95 -9.41
N GLY A 273 -6.55 4.14 -8.83
CA GLY A 273 -6.30 2.74 -8.50
C GLY A 273 -5.74 2.56 -7.09
N THR A 274 -5.76 1.34 -6.58
CA THR A 274 -5.00 0.95 -5.39
C THR A 274 -3.49 1.07 -5.62
N SER A 275 -3.06 1.07 -6.90
CA SER A 275 -1.76 1.56 -7.37
C SER A 275 -1.42 2.98 -6.91
N LEU A 276 -2.40 3.88 -6.74
CA LEU A 276 -2.20 5.17 -6.09
C LEU A 276 -2.15 5.04 -4.55
N SER A 277 -2.99 4.18 -3.99
CA SER A 277 -3.13 4.03 -2.55
C SER A 277 -1.89 3.46 -1.86
N SER A 278 -1.28 2.42 -2.43
CA SER A 278 -0.10 1.76 -1.88
C SER A 278 1.10 2.71 -1.69
N PRO A 279 1.54 3.49 -2.70
CA PRO A 279 2.64 4.44 -2.54
C PRO A 279 2.27 5.61 -1.61
N LEU A 280 0.99 6.00 -1.52
CA LEU A 280 0.53 6.98 -0.51
C LEU A 280 0.73 6.46 0.92
N ALA A 281 0.38 5.20 1.17
CA ALA A 281 0.60 4.56 2.47
C ALA A 281 2.09 4.41 2.77
N MET A 282 2.90 3.92 1.83
CA MET A 282 4.34 3.79 2.01
C MET A 282 5.01 5.13 2.32
N GLY A 283 4.70 6.19 1.56
CA GLY A 283 5.25 7.53 1.76
C GLY A 283 4.83 8.14 3.11
N SER A 284 3.60 7.88 3.54
CA SER A 284 3.12 8.25 4.87
C SER A 284 3.88 7.51 5.98
N TRP A 285 4.11 6.22 5.81
CA TRP A 285 4.91 5.41 6.74
C TRP A 285 6.36 5.89 6.81
N ALA A 286 6.95 6.36 5.70
CA ALA A 286 8.29 6.93 5.70
C ALA A 286 8.43 8.16 6.62
N ARG A 287 7.38 8.99 6.72
CA ARG A 287 7.32 10.14 7.65
C ARG A 287 7.28 9.70 9.10
N ILE A 288 6.47 8.68 9.40
CA ILE A 288 6.38 8.07 10.72
C ILE A 288 7.74 7.45 11.09
N GLN A 289 8.38 6.72 10.18
CA GLN A 289 9.73 6.20 10.40
C GLN A 289 10.76 7.30 10.69
N THR A 290 10.75 8.41 9.95
CA THR A 290 11.67 9.53 10.22
C THR A 290 11.44 10.11 11.63
N ALA A 291 10.18 10.32 12.02
CA ALA A 291 9.84 10.80 13.36
C ALA A 291 10.31 9.87 14.48
N HIS A 292 10.41 8.57 14.19
CA HIS A 292 10.88 7.54 15.11
C HIS A 292 12.33 7.08 14.84
N ARG A 293 13.11 7.86 14.08
CA ARG A 293 14.54 7.61 13.78
C ARG A 293 14.79 6.25 13.08
N ASN A 294 13.86 5.80 12.23
CA ASN A 294 13.89 4.55 11.48
C ASN A 294 13.98 3.29 12.35
N LYS A 295 13.38 3.36 13.54
CA LYS A 295 13.43 2.30 14.57
C LYS A 295 12.16 1.45 14.64
N LEU A 296 11.13 1.75 13.87
CA LEU A 296 9.92 0.92 13.87
C LEU A 296 10.20 -0.32 13.01
N GLY A 297 9.83 -1.48 13.52
CA GLY A 297 9.85 -2.74 12.79
C GLY A 297 8.76 -2.82 11.72
N PHE A 298 8.37 -4.04 11.35
CA PHE A 298 7.25 -4.28 10.45
C PHE A 298 5.96 -3.63 10.98
N ALA A 299 5.24 -2.89 10.12
CA ALA A 299 4.10 -2.07 10.54
C ALA A 299 2.89 -2.88 11.03
N GLY A 300 2.68 -4.11 10.55
CA GLY A 300 1.45 -4.90 10.78
C GLY A 300 1.03 -5.00 12.24
N PRO A 301 1.87 -5.56 13.14
CA PRO A 301 1.56 -5.61 14.56
C PRO A 301 1.26 -4.24 15.18
N LEU A 302 1.99 -3.19 14.78
CA LEU A 302 1.82 -1.84 15.33
C LEU A 302 0.47 -1.24 14.94
N ILE A 303 0.12 -1.27 13.65
CA ILE A 303 -1.12 -0.62 13.16
C ILE A 303 -2.36 -1.28 13.77
N TYR A 304 -2.39 -2.61 13.88
CA TYR A 304 -3.51 -3.34 14.51
C TYR A 304 -3.54 -3.15 16.03
N GLN A 305 -2.38 -3.03 16.68
CA GLN A 305 -2.32 -2.68 18.10
C GLN A 305 -2.87 -1.28 18.36
N LEU A 306 -2.52 -0.30 17.52
CA LEU A 306 -3.04 1.06 17.62
C LEU A 306 -4.54 1.13 17.36
N ALA A 307 -5.04 0.34 16.41
CA ALA A 307 -6.46 0.26 16.12
C ALA A 307 -7.29 -0.36 17.26
N ASN A 308 -6.70 -1.22 18.10
CA ASN A 308 -7.29 -1.71 19.35
C ASN A 308 -8.78 -2.14 19.24
N GLY A 309 -9.09 -3.02 18.29
CA GLY A 309 -10.47 -3.44 17.98
C GLY A 309 -11.08 -2.79 16.73
N GLY A 310 -10.31 -1.95 16.03
CA GLY A 310 -10.70 -1.23 14.82
C GLY A 310 -10.97 0.25 15.09
N PRO A 311 -11.07 1.07 14.03
CA PRO A 311 -11.55 2.45 14.16
C PRO A 311 -12.84 2.48 14.98
N THR A 312 -12.82 3.21 16.10
CA THR A 312 -13.98 3.40 16.95
C THR A 312 -14.05 4.87 17.35
N PRO A 313 -15.18 5.38 17.86
CA PRO A 313 -15.22 6.73 18.46
C PRO A 313 -14.15 6.96 19.55
N SER A 314 -13.60 5.88 20.13
CA SER A 314 -12.51 5.86 21.11
C SER A 314 -11.10 5.69 20.54
N SER A 315 -10.95 5.41 19.24
CA SER A 315 -9.67 5.30 18.50
C SER A 315 -9.72 6.18 17.25
N PRO A 316 -9.72 7.53 17.39
CA PRO A 316 -9.99 8.47 16.31
C PRO A 316 -8.83 8.64 15.30
N ASP A 317 -7.93 7.67 15.23
CA ASP A 317 -6.60 7.74 14.61
C ASP A 317 -6.60 7.23 13.18
N PHE A 318 -7.57 6.36 12.91
CA PHE A 318 -7.97 5.92 11.59
C PHE A 318 -9.32 6.56 11.27
N ASN A 319 -9.52 6.90 10.00
CA ASN A 319 -10.80 7.34 9.48
C ASN A 319 -11.58 6.09 9.07
N ASP A 320 -12.57 5.74 9.90
CA ASP A 320 -13.47 4.61 9.66
C ASP A 320 -14.36 4.86 8.44
N VAL A 321 -14.29 4.01 7.43
CA VAL A 321 -15.06 4.16 6.21
C VAL A 321 -16.34 3.34 6.31
N LEU A 322 -17.47 4.03 6.47
CA LEU A 322 -18.75 3.38 6.80
C LEU A 322 -19.69 3.19 5.60
N LEU A 323 -19.29 3.65 4.42
CA LEU A 323 -20.13 3.67 3.22
C LEU A 323 -19.36 3.12 2.03
N GLY A 324 -20.04 2.38 1.15
CA GLY A 324 -19.45 1.78 -0.04
C GLY A 324 -19.29 0.26 0.08
N GLY A 325 -18.79 -0.35 -0.98
CA GLY A 325 -18.60 -1.80 -1.06
C GLY A 325 -17.86 -2.16 -2.34
N ASN A 326 -17.14 -3.28 -2.34
CA ASN A 326 -16.31 -3.71 -3.46
C ASN A 326 -16.89 -4.92 -4.22
N GLY A 327 -18.21 -5.13 -4.12
CA GLY A 327 -18.88 -6.29 -4.67
C GLY A 327 -19.47 -7.17 -3.57
N LEU A 328 -18.73 -8.20 -3.15
CA LEU A 328 -19.18 -9.13 -2.11
C LEU A 328 -19.18 -8.53 -0.70
N PHE A 329 -18.33 -7.54 -0.45
CA PHE A 329 -18.17 -6.92 0.85
C PHE A 329 -18.67 -5.49 0.87
N THR A 330 -19.04 -5.03 2.07
CA THR A 330 -19.55 -3.69 2.34
C THR A 330 -18.72 -3.07 3.45
N ALA A 331 -18.51 -1.76 3.38
CA ALA A 331 -17.83 -1.02 4.43
C ALA A 331 -18.66 -1.09 5.73
N LEU A 332 -18.01 -1.32 6.87
CA LEU A 332 -18.65 -1.57 8.16
C LEU A 332 -17.88 -0.88 9.28
N PRO A 333 -18.49 -0.60 10.45
CA PRO A 333 -17.75 -0.07 11.59
C PRO A 333 -16.58 -0.98 11.98
N GLY A 334 -15.40 -0.40 12.10
CA GLY A 334 -14.19 -1.12 12.46
C GLY A 334 -13.44 -1.64 11.23
N TYR A 335 -12.92 -2.86 11.30
CA TYR A 335 -12.30 -3.47 10.13
C TYR A 335 -13.35 -4.01 9.16
N ASP A 336 -13.16 -3.78 7.87
CA ASP A 336 -13.92 -4.44 6.80
C ASP A 336 -13.06 -4.84 5.60
N TYR A 337 -13.59 -5.70 4.73
CA TYR A 337 -12.88 -6.22 3.54
C TYR A 337 -12.89 -5.26 2.34
N VAL A 338 -13.34 -4.01 2.53
CA VAL A 338 -13.31 -2.98 1.48
C VAL A 338 -12.17 -2.03 1.76
N THR A 339 -12.00 -1.63 3.03
CA THR A 339 -11.08 -0.58 3.45
C THR A 339 -10.15 -0.94 4.60
N GLY A 340 -10.23 -2.16 5.13
CA GLY A 340 -9.41 -2.61 6.25
C GLY A 340 -9.71 -1.77 7.48
N LEU A 341 -8.67 -1.25 8.12
CA LEU A 341 -8.77 -0.29 9.22
C LEU A 341 -9.11 1.14 8.74
N GLY A 342 -9.43 1.35 7.47
CA GLY A 342 -9.63 2.68 6.88
C GLY A 342 -8.33 3.41 6.56
N SER A 343 -8.43 4.72 6.30
CA SER A 343 -7.25 5.57 6.09
C SER A 343 -6.67 6.05 7.42
N TRP A 344 -5.37 6.32 7.49
CA TRP A 344 -4.77 6.81 8.73
C TRP A 344 -4.47 8.30 8.71
N ASP A 345 -4.62 8.95 9.86
CA ASP A 345 -4.08 10.29 10.10
C ASP A 345 -2.63 10.17 10.58
N ILE A 346 -1.69 10.59 9.73
CA ILE A 346 -0.25 10.51 9.98
C ILE A 346 0.12 11.16 11.32
N PHE A 347 -0.50 12.29 11.68
CA PHE A 347 -0.16 13.01 12.91
C PHE A 347 -0.66 12.27 14.15
N LYS A 348 -1.91 11.78 14.11
CA LYS A 348 -2.50 11.04 15.22
C LYS A 348 -1.78 9.72 15.46
N ILE A 349 -1.56 8.93 14.40
CA ILE A 349 -0.80 7.67 14.49
C ILE A 349 0.59 7.93 15.09
N ASN A 350 1.32 8.91 14.56
CA ASN A 350 2.66 9.22 15.06
C ASN A 350 2.67 9.66 16.53
N ALA A 351 1.64 10.38 17.00
CA ALA A 351 1.53 10.80 18.39
C ALA A 351 1.25 9.64 19.36
N LEU A 352 0.62 8.56 18.88
CA LEU A 352 0.25 7.40 19.69
C LEU A 352 1.36 6.37 19.86
N ILE A 353 2.32 6.31 18.93
CA ILE A 353 3.42 5.34 19.00
C ILE A 353 4.27 5.66 20.24
N PRO A 354 4.33 4.77 21.25
CA PRO A 354 5.12 5.03 22.44
C PRO A 354 6.60 5.16 22.08
N SER A 355 7.33 6.06 22.76
CA SER A 355 8.79 6.17 22.59
C SER A 355 9.56 4.90 22.96
N THR A 356 8.89 3.98 23.66
CA THR A 356 9.37 2.66 24.08
C THR A 356 8.86 1.52 23.20
N TYR A 357 8.15 1.79 22.10
CA TYR A 357 7.65 0.73 21.22
C TYR A 357 8.83 -0.15 20.76
N PRO A 358 8.72 -1.49 20.85
CA PRO A 358 9.79 -2.39 20.46
C PRO A 358 10.21 -2.16 19.01
N GLN A 359 11.51 -2.21 18.76
CA GLN A 359 12.08 -2.17 17.41
C GLN A 359 11.96 -3.54 16.76
#